data_AF-A0A401TFY7-F1
#
_entry.id   AF-A0A401TFY7-F1
#
_cell.length_a   1.000
_cell.length_b   1.000
_cell.length_c   1.000
_cell.angle_alpha   90.00
_cell.angle_beta   90.00
_cell.angle_gamma   90.00
#
_symmetry.space_group_name_H-M   'P 1'
#
loop_
_entity.id
_entity.type
_entity.pdbx_description
1 polymer ?
#
loop_
_entity_poly.entity_id
_entity_poly.type
_entity_poly.pdbx_seq_one_letter_code
_entity_poly.pdbx_strand_id
1 'polypeptide(L)' 'KLVEDFAVQQLYDANWIVVNCSTPANYFHVLRRQILLPFRKPLIVFTPKSLLRHPDAKSSFDMMLPGKVGISSTGIRRD' A
#
# COMPACT_ATOMS: atom_id res chain seq x y z
N LYS A 1 -2.35 14.43 -16.69
CA LYS A 1 -2.62 13.49 -17.80
C LYS A 1 -1.42 12.59 -18.04
N LEU A 2 -0.29 13.10 -18.58
CA LEU A 2 0.93 12.29 -18.81
C LEU A 2 1.43 11.43 -17.62
N VAL A 3 1.32 11.93 -16.38
CA VAL A 3 1.76 11.18 -15.18
C VAL A 3 0.79 10.06 -14.79
N GLU A 4 -0.52 10.24 -14.99
CA GLU A 4 -1.50 9.18 -14.67
C GLU A 4 -1.48 8.07 -15.71
N ASP A 5 -1.30 8.43 -16.98
CA ASP A 5 -1.20 7.49 -18.09
C ASP A 5 0.03 6.57 -17.91
N PHE A 6 1.14 7.11 -17.41
CA PHE A 6 2.35 6.34 -17.14
C PHE A 6 2.15 5.28 -16.03
N ALA A 7 1.49 5.63 -14.94
CA ALA A 7 1.23 4.69 -13.83
C ALA A 7 0.29 3.56 -14.26
N VAL A 8 -0.73 3.88 -15.08
CA VAL A 8 -1.65 2.89 -15.63
C VAL A 8 -0.93 1.98 -16.61
N GLN A 9 -0.06 2.52 -17.47
CA GLN A 9 0.75 1.73 -18.40
C GLN A 9 1.70 0.77 -17.67
N GLN A 10 2.41 1.25 -16.64
CA GLN A 10 3.24 0.41 -15.78
C GLN A 10 2.43 -0.70 -15.10
N LEU A 11 1.20 -0.39 -14.67
CA LEU A 11 0.29 -1.39 -14.10
C LEU A 11 -0.18 -2.39 -15.13
N TYR A 12 -0.27 -2.06 -16.42
CA TYR A 12 -0.58 -3.00 -17.49
C TYR A 12 0.61 -3.92 -17.79
N ASP A 13 1.82 -3.39 -17.84
CA ASP A 13 3.04 -4.13 -18.17
C ASP A 13 3.55 -5.01 -17.00
N ALA A 14 3.34 -4.57 -15.75
CA ALA A 14 3.78 -5.32 -14.58
C ALA A 14 2.87 -6.53 -14.32
N ASN A 15 3.43 -7.73 -14.27
CA ASN A 15 2.67 -8.94 -13.99
C ASN A 15 2.27 -9.05 -12.51
N TRP A 16 3.11 -8.57 -11.60
CA TRP A 16 2.96 -8.73 -10.16
C TRP A 16 2.93 -7.38 -9.44
N ILE A 17 2.08 -7.26 -8.43
CA ILE A 17 2.06 -6.10 -7.53
C ILE A 17 2.82 -6.50 -6.27
N VAL A 18 3.94 -5.83 -6.00
CA VAL A 18 4.81 -6.14 -4.85
C VAL A 18 4.79 -4.98 -3.87
N VAL A 19 4.49 -5.23 -2.60
CA VAL A 19 4.36 -4.19 -1.57
C VAL A 19 5.04 -4.58 -0.27
N ASN A 20 5.79 -3.65 0.31
CA ASN A 20 6.29 -3.70 1.69
C ASN A 20 5.47 -2.70 2.53
N CYS A 21 4.65 -3.20 3.46
CA CYS A 21 3.78 -2.38 4.29
C CYS A 21 4.41 -2.16 5.67
N SER A 22 4.81 -0.93 5.98
CA SER A 22 5.35 -0.55 7.29
C SER A 22 4.28 -0.16 8.31
N THR A 23 3.11 0.30 7.85
CA THR A 23 1.98 0.71 8.72
C THR A 23 0.77 -0.19 8.52
N PRO A 24 -0.02 -0.47 9.59
CA PRO A 24 -1.24 -1.28 9.45
C PRO A 24 -2.30 -0.63 8.55
N ALA A 25 -2.37 0.71 8.51
CA ALA A 25 -3.24 1.44 7.60
C ALA A 25 -2.91 1.19 6.11
N ASN A 26 -1.62 1.17 5.74
CA ASN A 26 -1.22 0.85 4.38
C ASN A 26 -1.57 -0.60 4.01
N TYR A 27 -1.40 -1.54 4.94
CA TYR A 27 -1.80 -2.92 4.75
C TYR A 27 -3.33 -3.05 4.48
N PHE A 28 -4.16 -2.34 5.23
CA PHE A 28 -5.62 -2.28 5.02
C PHE A 28 -5.97 -1.75 3.62
N HIS A 29 -5.38 -0.62 3.21
CA HIS A 29 -5.70 -0.01 1.92
C HIS A 29 -5.22 -0.86 0.73
N VAL A 30 -4.10 -1.55 0.86
CA VAL A 30 -3.56 -2.44 -0.19
C VAL A 30 -4.47 -3.65 -0.41
N LEU A 31 -4.95 -4.28 0.66
CA LEU A 31 -5.91 -5.39 0.56
C LEU A 31 -7.24 -4.94 -0.04
N ARG A 32 -7.74 -3.77 0.36
CA ARG A 32 -8.96 -3.19 -0.21
C ARG A 32 -8.80 -2.89 -1.70
N ARG A 33 -7.64 -2.36 -2.10
CA ARG A 33 -7.31 -2.09 -3.50
C ARG A 33 -7.29 -3.38 -4.33
N GLN A 34 -6.75 -4.48 -3.80
CA GLN A 34 -6.71 -5.77 -4.50
C GLN A 34 -8.11 -6.27 -4.92
N ILE A 35 -9.11 -6.02 -4.09
CA ILE A 35 -10.51 -6.42 -4.37
C ILE A 35 -11.16 -5.46 -5.38
N LEU A 36 -10.96 -4.15 -5.20
CA LEU A 36 -11.58 -3.10 -6.02
C LEU A 36 -10.93 -2.90 -7.39
N LEU A 37 -9.73 -3.43 -7.64
CA LEU A 37 -9.09 -3.34 -8.95
C LEU A 37 -9.94 -4.08 -10.01
N PRO A 38 -10.14 -3.49 -11.20
CA PRO A 38 -10.92 -4.09 -12.28
C PRO A 38 -10.21 -5.27 -12.96
N PHE A 39 -8.95 -5.55 -12.61
CA PHE A 39 -8.15 -6.65 -13.12
C PHE A 39 -7.56 -7.48 -11.97
N ARG A 40 -7.28 -8.75 -12.23
CA ARG A 40 -6.73 -9.69 -11.23
C ARG A 40 -5.26 -9.98 -11.54
N LYS A 41 -4.38 -9.27 -10.85
CA LYS A 41 -2.93 -9.54 -10.82
C LYS A 41 -2.55 -10.03 -9.43
N PRO A 42 -1.60 -10.96 -9.29
CA PRO A 42 -1.18 -11.44 -7.99
C PRO A 42 -0.53 -10.30 -7.19
N LEU A 43 -0.89 -10.23 -5.91
CA LEU A 43 -0.35 -9.30 -4.93
C LEU A 43 0.61 -10.05 -4.01
N ILE A 44 1.87 -9.65 -4.00
CA ILE A 44 2.91 -10.16 -3.09
C ILE A 44 3.11 -9.13 -1.99
N VAL A 45 2.75 -9.50 -0.77
CA VAL A 45 2.94 -8.64 0.42
C VAL A 45 4.02 -9.22 1.31
N PHE A 46 5.05 -8.43 1.56
CA PHE A 46 6.03 -8.76 2.61
C PHE A 46 5.42 -8.39 3.95
N THR A 47 5.04 -9.41 4.72
CA THR A 47 4.45 -9.23 6.05
C THR A 47 5.57 -9.10 7.08
N PRO A 48 5.73 -7.94 7.74
CA PRO A 48 6.76 -7.80 8.74
C PRO A 48 6.39 -8.59 10.01
N LYS A 49 7.15 -9.65 10.29
CA LYS A 49 6.89 -10.54 11.44
C LYS A 49 7.13 -9.86 12.79
N SER A 50 8.13 -8.98 12.88
CA SER A 50 8.51 -8.28 14.12
C SER A 50 7.59 -7.09 14.43
N LEU A 51 7.12 -6.38 13.40
CA LEU A 51 6.28 -5.19 13.59
C LEU A 51 4.89 -5.50 14.17
N LEU A 52 4.42 -6.75 14.14
CA LEU A 52 3.10 -7.12 14.69
C LEU A 52 2.95 -6.83 16.20
N ARG A 53 4.05 -6.75 16.95
CA ARG A 53 4.04 -6.46 18.39
C ARG A 53 4.73 -5.15 18.75
N HIS A 54 5.18 -4.40 17.75
CA HIS A 54 5.91 -3.16 17.99
C HIS A 54 4.94 -2.07 18.45
N PRO A 55 5.23 -1.36 19.56
CA PRO A 55 4.31 -0.35 20.12
C PRO A 55 4.02 0.79 19.14
N ASP A 56 4.99 1.15 18.30
CA ASP A 56 4.88 2.21 17.29
C ASP A 56 4.20 1.76 15.99
N ALA A 57 4.01 0.45 15.79
CA ALA A 57 3.34 -0.10 14.62
C ALA A 57 1.81 -0.11 14.79
N LYS A 58 1.27 1.01 15.26
CA LYS A 58 -0.18 1.22 15.49
C LYS A 58 -0.64 2.39 14.63
N SER A 59 -1.72 2.19 13.90
CA SER A 59 -2.39 3.26 13.14
C SER A 59 -3.74 3.58 13.77
N SER A 60 -4.08 4.85 13.91
CA SER A 60 -5.42 5.29 14.30
C SER A 60 -6.45 4.89 13.24
N PHE A 61 -7.69 4.66 13.66
CA PHE A 61 -8.78 4.28 12.76
C PHE A 61 -9.08 5.36 11.70
N ASP A 62 -8.86 6.63 12.06
CA ASP A 62 -8.99 7.76 11.16
C ASP A 62 -8.10 7.63 9.89
N MET A 63 -6.92 6.99 9.97
CA MET A 63 -6.05 6.72 8.82
C MET A 63 -6.59 5.63 7.88
N MET A 64 -7.60 4.87 8.29
CA MET A 64 -8.26 3.86 7.45
C MET A 64 -9.44 4.43 6.66
N LEU A 65 -9.82 5.69 6.92
CA LEU A 65 -10.89 6.35 6.21
C LEU A 65 -10.54 6.58 4.72
N PRO A 66 -11.55 6.66 3.83
CA PRO A 66 -11.32 6.95 2.42
C PRO A 66 -10.55 8.27 2.22
N GLY A 67 -9.53 8.26 1.36
CA GLY A 67 -8.74 9.45 1.04
C GLY A 67 -7.47 9.66 1.87
N LYS A 68 -7.24 8.86 2.93
CA LYS A 68 -6.01 8.91 3.73
C LYS A 68 -4.98 7.84 3.33
N VAL A 69 -4.75 7.68 2.02
CA VAL A 69 -3.63 6.86 1.55
C VAL A 69 -2.35 7.60 1.90
N GLY A 70 -1.68 7.13 2.96
CA GLY A 70 -0.45 7.71 3.46
C GLY A 70 0.71 7.57 2.47
N ILE A 71 0.82 8.53 1.55
CA ILE A 71 2.13 9.06 1.18
C ILE A 71 2.46 10.00 2.34
N SER A 72 3.15 9.51 3.36
CA SER A 72 3.65 10.39 4.41
C SER A 72 4.60 11.40 3.77
N SER A 73 4.15 12.64 3.62
CA SER A 73 4.98 13.81 3.30
C SER A 73 5.99 14.14 4.40
N THR A 74 6.09 13.30 5.43
CA THR A 74 7.07 13.34 6.50
C THR A 74 7.76 11.99 6.61
N GLY A 75 9.03 11.95 6.21
CA GLY A 75 9.93 10.85 6.53
C GLY A 75 9.93 9.72 5.51
N ILE A 76 10.86 9.83 4.58
CA ILE A 76 11.59 8.67 4.08
C ILE A 76 12.13 7.93 5.31
N ARG A 77 11.48 6.85 5.73
CA ARG A 77 12.19 5.73 6.35
C ARG A 77 12.35 4.67 5.26
N ARG A 78 13.53 4.73 4.65
CA ARG A 78 14.12 3.66 3.85
C ARG A 78 14.41 2.51 4.82
N ASP A 79 13.46 1.61 4.96
CA ASP A 79 13.70 0.28 5.52
C ASP A 79 13.17 -0.75 4.51
#